data_AF-A0AAW1CUA0-F1
#
_entry.id   AF-A0AAW1CUA0-F1
#
_cell.length_a   1.000
_cell.length_b   1.000
_cell.length_c   1.000
_cell.angle_alpha   90.00
_cell.angle_beta   90.00
_cell.angle_gamma   90.00
#
_symmetry.space_group_name_H-M   'P 1'
#
loop_
_entity.id
_entity.type
_entity.pdbx_description
1 polymer ?
#
loop_
_entity_poly.entity_id
_entity_poly.type
_entity_poly.pdbx_seq_one_letter_code
_entity_poly.pdbx_strand_id
1 'polypeptide(L)'
;MSENLEDMNDEEKLKLSVFHAVSKASDEISLDCVDNCTFTPEAKALLTEFIWKKLSLYAEDLEAFCNHAKRSNINEDDVKLLFRRNPKLLEEFTKIDQEEPENKGQKRKRKKEENDKTENE
;
A
#
# COMPACT_ATOMS: atom_id res chain seq x y z
N MET A 1 29.44 -11.28 3.19
CA MET A 1 29.31 -10.45 1.98
C MET A 1 28.43 -9.29 2.38
N SER A 2 29.05 -8.34 3.07
CA SER A 2 28.38 -7.17 3.64
C SER A 2 28.52 -6.08 2.60
N GLU A 3 27.67 -6.12 1.57
CA GLU A 3 27.63 -5.04 0.58
C GLU A 3 27.13 -3.78 1.30
N ASN A 4 27.92 -2.71 1.22
CA ASN A 4 27.69 -1.46 1.92
C ASN A 4 26.37 -0.83 1.44
N LEU A 5 25.31 -0.90 2.27
CA LEU A 5 24.04 -0.24 2.03
C LEU A 5 24.17 1.28 1.80
N GLU A 6 25.31 1.86 2.22
CA GLU A 6 25.59 3.30 2.14
C GLU A 6 25.90 3.77 0.71
N ASP A 7 26.44 2.90 -0.14
CA ASP A 7 26.82 3.24 -1.53
C ASP A 7 25.67 3.05 -2.55
N MET A 8 24.54 2.47 -2.11
CA MET A 8 23.39 2.20 -2.97
C MET A 8 22.57 3.47 -3.24
N ASN A 9 22.11 3.62 -4.48
CA ASN A 9 21.17 4.67 -4.87
C ASN A 9 19.82 4.48 -4.12
N ASP A 10 19.07 5.55 -3.93
CA ASP A 10 17.78 5.49 -3.22
C ASP A 10 16.77 4.58 -3.93
N GLU A 11 16.82 4.53 -5.26
CA GLU A 11 16.03 3.59 -6.06
C GLU A 11 16.40 2.14 -5.75
N GLU A 12 17.69 1.83 -5.65
CA GLU A 12 18.18 0.48 -5.35
C GLU A 12 17.81 0.06 -3.92
N LYS A 13 17.88 0.99 -2.96
CA LYS A 13 17.43 0.76 -1.58
C LYS A 13 15.94 0.44 -1.53
N LEU A 14 15.12 1.21 -2.25
CA LEU A 14 13.67 0.98 -2.28
C LEU A 14 13.34 -0.35 -2.96
N LYS A 15 14.04 -0.68 -4.05
CA LYS A 15 13.89 -1.96 -4.74
C LYS A 15 14.31 -3.16 -3.89
N LEU A 16 15.37 -3.02 -3.09
CA LEU A 16 15.79 -4.04 -2.12
C LEU A 16 14.72 -4.24 -1.03
N SER A 17 14.09 -3.17 -0.56
CA SER A 17 12.96 -3.26 0.37
C SER A 17 11.77 -4.04 -0.23
N VAL A 18 11.45 -3.78 -1.50
CA VAL A 18 10.43 -4.54 -2.23
C VAL A 18 10.84 -6.01 -2.35
N PHE A 19 12.10 -6.31 -2.71
CA PHE A 19 12.60 -7.68 -2.78
C PHE A 19 12.45 -8.43 -1.46
N HIS A 20 12.77 -7.77 -0.35
CA HIS A 20 12.60 -8.33 0.99
C HIS A 20 11.13 -8.63 1.29
N ALA A 21 10.22 -7.70 1.00
CA ALA A 21 8.78 -7.90 1.19
C ALA A 21 8.23 -9.06 0.33
N VAL A 22 8.65 -9.15 -0.93
CA VAL A 22 8.28 -10.24 -1.84
C VAL A 22 8.81 -11.58 -1.35
N SER A 23 10.06 -11.62 -0.88
CA SER A 23 10.67 -12.83 -0.35
C SER A 23 9.90 -13.35 0.85
N LYS A 24 9.58 -12.46 1.81
CA LYS A 24 8.80 -12.79 2.99
C LYS A 24 7.41 -13.33 2.63
N ALA A 25 6.67 -12.64 1.76
CA ALA A 25 5.35 -13.09 1.33
C ALA A 25 5.40 -14.42 0.59
N SER A 26 6.44 -14.63 -0.24
CA SER A 26 6.64 -15.91 -0.94
C SER A 26 6.92 -17.06 0.04
N ASP A 27 7.70 -16.81 1.08
CA ASP A 27 8.03 -17.81 2.11
C ASP A 27 6.80 -18.13 2.96
N GLU A 28 5.96 -17.15 3.30
CA GLU A 28 4.68 -17.37 3.99
C GLU A 28 3.72 -18.23 3.13
N ILE A 29 3.58 -17.91 1.84
CA ILE A 29 2.74 -18.70 0.92
C ILE A 29 3.32 -20.11 0.70
N SER A 30 4.64 -20.26 0.72
CA SER A 30 5.31 -21.55 0.58
C SER A 30 4.96 -22.51 1.72
N LEU A 31 4.79 -21.98 2.94
CA LEU A 31 4.39 -22.75 4.12
C LEU A 31 2.94 -23.23 4.04
N ASP A 32 2.05 -22.44 3.44
CA ASP A 32 0.63 -22.75 3.30
C ASP A 32 0.34 -23.69 2.11
N CYS A 33 1.32 -23.90 1.22
CA CYS A 33 1.18 -24.80 0.08
C CYS A 33 1.27 -26.27 0.50
N VAL A 34 0.20 -27.04 0.22
CA VAL A 34 0.08 -28.47 0.53
C VAL A 34 1.21 -29.32 -0.08
N ASP A 35 1.82 -28.87 -1.18
CA ASP A 35 2.85 -29.59 -1.94
C ASP A 35 4.30 -29.14 -1.64
N ASN A 36 4.57 -28.38 -0.57
CA ASN A 36 5.91 -27.82 -0.25
C ASN A 36 6.54 -27.06 -1.43
N CYS A 37 5.73 -26.25 -2.12
CA CYS A 37 6.21 -25.46 -3.26
C CYS A 37 7.16 -24.38 -2.76
N THR A 38 8.43 -24.42 -3.20
CA THR A 38 9.46 -23.43 -2.82
C THR A 38 9.74 -22.47 -3.97
N PHE A 39 9.94 -21.19 -3.64
CA PHE A 39 10.26 -20.16 -4.63
C PHE A 39 11.77 -20.03 -4.81
N THR A 40 12.24 -20.27 -6.03
CA THR A 40 13.65 -20.04 -6.42
C THR A 40 14.03 -18.56 -6.28
N PRO A 41 15.30 -18.23 -5.98
CA PRO A 41 15.78 -16.85 -5.93
C PRO A 41 15.49 -16.06 -7.22
N GLU A 42 15.59 -16.70 -8.38
CA GLU A 42 15.32 -16.10 -9.69
C GLU A 42 13.84 -15.73 -9.83
N ALA A 43 12.93 -16.60 -9.39
CA ALA A 43 11.49 -16.31 -9.35
C ALA A 43 11.18 -15.12 -8.42
N LYS A 44 11.80 -15.06 -7.23
CA LYS A 44 11.63 -13.93 -6.31
C LYS A 44 12.13 -12.62 -6.91
N ALA A 45 13.27 -12.65 -7.62
CA ALA A 45 13.79 -11.48 -8.34
C ALA A 45 12.85 -11.03 -9.46
N LEU A 46 12.31 -11.98 -10.25
CA LEU A 46 11.40 -11.69 -11.35
C LEU A 46 10.06 -11.13 -10.85
N LEU A 47 9.52 -11.66 -9.75
CA LEU A 47 8.36 -11.12 -9.06
C LEU A 47 8.61 -9.69 -8.56
N THR A 48 9.80 -9.42 -8.03
CA THR A 48 10.19 -8.08 -7.58
C THR A 48 10.19 -7.08 -8.73
N GLU A 49 10.79 -7.42 -9.87
CA GLU A 49 10.75 -6.56 -11.08
C GLU A 49 9.33 -6.31 -11.58
N PHE A 50 8.49 -7.35 -11.54
CA PHE A 50 7.10 -7.25 -11.93
C PHE A 50 6.32 -6.29 -11.03
N ILE A 51 6.46 -6.44 -9.70
CA ILE A 51 5.81 -5.59 -8.71
C ILE A 51 6.32 -4.15 -8.81
N TRP A 52 7.63 -3.96 -9.00
CA TRP A 52 8.23 -2.64 -9.19
C TRP A 52 7.57 -1.87 -10.34
N LYS A 53 7.47 -2.50 -11.51
CA LYS A 53 6.79 -1.90 -12.68
C LYS A 53 5.30 -1.66 -12.44
N LYS A 54 4.64 -2.53 -11.69
CA LYS A 54 3.22 -2.36 -11.33
C LYS A 54 3.00 -1.20 -10.36
N LEU A 55 3.90 -0.96 -9.42
CA LEU A 55 3.83 0.17 -8.51
C LEU A 55 3.90 1.50 -9.27
N SER A 56 4.77 1.62 -10.28
CA SER A 56 4.82 2.81 -11.13
C SER A 56 3.49 3.06 -11.84
N LEU A 57 2.90 2.03 -12.45
CA LEU A 57 1.60 2.14 -13.11
C LEU A 57 0.48 2.55 -12.13
N TYR A 58 0.48 1.97 -10.92
CA TYR A 58 -0.50 2.31 -9.90
C TYR A 58 -0.33 3.74 -9.38
N ALA A 59 0.90 4.24 -9.25
CA ALA A 59 1.13 5.62 -8.86
C ALA A 59 0.55 6.61 -9.89
N GLU A 60 0.78 6.37 -11.19
CA GLU A 60 0.23 7.18 -12.27
C GLU A 60 -1.31 7.14 -12.30
N ASP A 61 -1.90 5.95 -12.16
CA ASP A 61 -3.36 5.80 -12.12
C ASP A 61 -3.97 6.52 -10.91
N LEU A 62 -3.38 6.38 -9.72
CA LEU A 62 -3.85 7.03 -8.49
C LEU A 62 -3.75 8.55 -8.58
N GLU A 63 -2.67 9.08 -9.14
CA GLU A 63 -2.52 10.51 -9.41
C GLU A 63 -3.60 11.00 -10.37
N ALA A 64 -3.85 10.27 -11.46
CA ALA A 64 -4.88 10.62 -12.43
C ALA A 64 -6.28 10.63 -11.82
N PHE A 65 -6.62 9.67 -10.96
CA PHE A 65 -7.92 9.63 -10.27
C PHE A 65 -8.10 10.78 -9.29
N CYS A 66 -7.07 11.07 -8.49
CA CYS A 66 -7.06 12.20 -7.56
C CYS A 66 -7.25 13.53 -8.30
N ASN A 67 -6.50 13.74 -9.40
CA ASN A 67 -6.59 14.93 -10.24
C ASN A 67 -7.95 15.04 -10.95
N HIS A 68 -8.54 13.92 -11.41
CA HIS A 68 -9.87 13.92 -12.01
C HIS A 68 -10.95 14.43 -11.04
N ALA A 69 -10.81 14.11 -9.76
CA ALA A 69 -11.67 14.60 -8.69
C ALA A 69 -11.31 16.01 -8.17
N LYS A 70 -10.36 16.71 -8.83
CA LYS A 70 -9.83 18.04 -8.42
C LYS A 70 -9.25 18.04 -7.00
N ARG A 71 -8.69 16.92 -6.56
CA ARG A 71 -8.00 16.78 -5.28
C ARG A 71 -6.49 16.76 -5.52
N SER A 72 -5.73 17.04 -4.46
CA SER A 72 -4.27 16.87 -4.42
C SER A 72 -3.81 15.81 -3.42
N ASN A 73 -4.75 15.21 -2.68
CA ASN A 73 -4.51 14.14 -1.72
C ASN A 73 -5.27 12.89 -2.15
N ILE A 74 -4.54 11.79 -2.34
CA ILE A 74 -5.09 10.47 -2.69
C ILE A 74 -5.89 9.94 -1.49
N ASN A 75 -7.07 9.36 -1.75
CA ASN A 75 -7.95 8.80 -0.73
C ASN A 75 -8.38 7.35 -1.04
N GLU A 76 -9.22 6.78 -0.17
CA GLU A 76 -9.77 5.42 -0.28
C GLU A 76 -10.52 5.21 -1.62
N ASP A 77 -11.21 6.23 -2.13
CA ASP A 77 -11.97 6.13 -3.39
C ASP A 77 -11.06 5.93 -4.61
N ASP A 78 -9.86 6.56 -4.62
CA ASP A 78 -8.87 6.38 -5.69
C ASP A 78 -8.35 4.94 -5.71
N VAL A 79 -8.11 4.35 -4.54
CA VAL A 79 -7.68 2.95 -4.38
C VAL A 79 -8.77 1.98 -4.84
N LYS A 80 -10.04 2.23 -4.47
CA LYS A 80 -11.17 1.45 -5.00
C LYS A 80 -11.27 1.52 -6.52
N LEU A 81 -11.06 2.71 -7.09
CA LEU A 81 -11.12 2.91 -8.53
C LEU A 81 -10.00 2.18 -9.27
N LEU A 82 -8.82 2.05 -8.65
CA LEU A 82 -7.70 1.27 -9.15
C LEU A 82 -8.07 -0.22 -9.34
N PHE A 83 -8.79 -0.81 -8.38
CA PHE A 83 -9.16 -2.23 -8.40
C PHE A 83 -10.55 -2.52 -8.99
N ARG A 84 -11.21 -1.54 -9.61
CA ARG A 84 -12.59 -1.65 -10.14
C ARG A 84 -12.85 -2.83 -11.09
N ARG A 85 -11.81 -3.36 -11.74
CA ARG A 85 -11.91 -4.49 -12.69
C ARG A 85 -11.84 -5.85 -11.99
N ASN A 86 -11.48 -5.90 -10.71
CA ASN A 86 -11.43 -7.11 -9.92
C ASN A 86 -12.48 -7.03 -8.78
N PRO A 87 -13.69 -7.57 -8.99
CA PRO A 87 -14.79 -7.40 -8.04
C PRO A 87 -14.48 -7.99 -6.66
N LYS A 88 -13.76 -9.12 -6.60
CA LYS A 88 -13.38 -9.75 -5.32
C LYS A 88 -12.45 -8.85 -4.51
N LEU A 89 -11.43 -8.27 -5.15
CA LEU A 89 -10.53 -7.34 -4.46
C LEU A 89 -11.28 -6.06 -4.03
N LEU A 90 -12.16 -5.54 -4.89
CA LEU A 90 -12.96 -4.36 -4.57
C LEU A 90 -13.86 -4.59 -3.35
N GLU A 91 -14.47 -5.77 -3.23
CA GLU A 91 -15.24 -6.16 -2.05
C GLU A 91 -14.39 -6.16 -0.79
N GLU A 92 -13.19 -6.77 -0.82
CA GLU A 92 -12.30 -6.78 0.36
C GLU A 92 -11.85 -5.37 0.77
N PHE A 93 -11.47 -4.50 -0.19
CA PHE A 93 -11.13 -3.12 0.12
C PHE A 93 -12.30 -2.32 0.70
N THR A 94 -13.52 -2.63 0.25
CA THR A 94 -14.72 -1.96 0.77
C THR A 94 -15.04 -2.38 2.21
N LYS A 95 -14.67 -3.61 2.62
CA LYS A 95 -14.82 -4.06 4.02
C LYS A 95 -13.84 -3.34 4.96
N ILE A 96 -12.60 -3.13 4.53
CA ILE A 96 -11.58 -2.43 5.33
C ILE A 96 -12.06 -1.02 5.72
N ASP A 97 -12.71 -0.31 4.80
CA ASP A 97 -13.29 1.02 5.09
C ASP A 97 -14.41 1.00 6.14
N GLN A 98 -15.11 -0.12 6.28
CA GLN A 98 -16.20 -0.29 7.25
C GLN A 98 -15.72 -0.68 8.66
N GLU A 99 -14.48 -1.15 8.80
CA GLU A 99 -13.87 -1.48 10.09
C GLU A 99 -13.13 -0.28 10.73
N GLU A 100 -12.81 0.76 9.95
CA GLU A 100 -12.21 2.03 10.41
C GLU A 100 -13.14 3.11 11.05
N PRO A 101 -14.50 3.05 11.09
CA PRO A 101 -15.32 4.19 11.50
C PRO A 101 -15.25 4.51 13.00
N GLU A 102 -14.74 3.61 13.84
CA GLU A 102 -14.61 3.87 15.29
C GLU A 102 -13.60 4.98 15.62
N ASN A 103 -12.60 5.22 14.75
CA ASN A 103 -11.52 6.18 15.03
C ASN A 103 -11.75 7.58 14.42
N LYS A 104 -12.53 7.67 13.33
CA LYS A 104 -12.84 8.95 12.65
C LYS A 104 -13.81 9.82 13.47
N GLY A 105 -14.68 9.21 14.30
CA GLY A 105 -15.60 9.92 15.19
C GLY A 105 -14.92 10.67 16.34
N GLN A 106 -13.87 10.10 16.95
CA GLN A 106 -13.16 10.74 18.06
C GLN A 106 -12.31 11.95 17.62
N LYS A 107 -11.67 11.88 16.45
CA LYS A 107 -10.89 13.02 15.90
C LYS A 107 -11.77 14.24 15.59
N ARG A 108 -13.01 14.03 15.12
CA ARG A 108 -13.98 15.13 14.90
C ARG A 108 -14.50 15.73 16.21
N LYS A 109 -14.64 14.93 17.27
CA LYS A 109 -15.08 15.42 18.59
C LYS A 109 -13.99 16.26 19.28
N ARG A 110 -12.75 15.77 19.31
CA ARG A 110 -11.60 16.51 19.89
C ARG A 110 -11.36 17.85 19.21
N LYS A 111 -11.44 17.93 17.88
CA LYS A 111 -11.24 19.18 17.14
C LYS A 111 -12.35 20.22 17.37
N LYS A 112 -13.54 19.78 17.80
CA LYS A 112 -14.67 20.67 18.14
C LYS A 112 -14.56 21.20 19.58
N GLU A 113 -14.10 20.37 20.51
CA GLU A 113 -13.86 20.76 21.91
C GLU A 113 -12.64 21.69 22.08
N GLU A 114 -11.66 21.62 21.18
CA GLU A 114 -10.48 22.48 21.19
C GLU A 114 -10.78 23.89 20.64
N ASN A 115 -11.67 24.01 19.64
CA ASN A 115 -12.12 25.31 19.10
C ASN A 115 -13.09 26.05 20.04
N ASP A 116 -13.89 25.34 20.83
CA ASP A 116 -14.88 25.95 21.75
C ASP A 116 -14.22 26.53 23.02
N LYS A 117 -12.97 26.14 23.31
CA LYS A 117 -12.18 26.67 24.43
C LYS A 117 -11.40 27.93 24.09
N THR A 118 -11.01 28.10 22.82
CA THR A 118 -10.25 29.28 22.37
C THR A 118 -11.13 30.48 22.03
N GLU A 119 -12.46 30.32 21.93
CA GLU A 119 -13.39 31.42 21.67
C GLU A 119 -13.95 32.08 22.96
N ASN A 120 -13.62 31.55 24.15
CA ASN A 120 -14.09 32.06 25.45
C ASN A 120 -12.98 32.57 26.40
N GLU A 121 -11.77 32.82 25.90
CA GLU A 121 -10.69 33.55 26.61
C GLU A 121 -10.39 34.90 25.94
#